data_AF-A0A2E0Z9P2-F1
#
_entry.id   AF-A0A2E0Z9P2-F1
#
_cell.length_a   1.000
_cell.length_b   1.000
_cell.length_c   1.000
_cell.angle_alpha   90.00
_cell.angle_beta   90.00
_cell.angle_gamma   90.00
#
_symmetry.space_group_name_H-M   'P 1'
#
loop_
_entity.id
_entity.type
_entity.pdbx_description
1 polymer ?
#
loop_
_entity_poly.entity_id
_entity_poly.type
_entity_poly.pdbx_seq_one_letter_code
_entity_poly.pdbx_strand_id
1 'polypeptide(L)'
;MPDGGVLQSELDQVSYAIPSGTFTNTVTVTHMAIFQDIPPTNRIPIGRAFEITAVFSDTGQTAVLQKPISVTVPYNPSRVGHLIDGTMALYYWDGAAWQKSDTSIINPQTNIITATLPYQTIWQLQGETNRIYMPIMPYKQK
;
A
#
# COMPACT_ATOMS: atom_id res chain seq x y z
N MET A 1 11.22 -0.98 26.26
CA MET A 1 10.85 -0.88 24.83
C MET A 1 9.35 -0.81 24.75
N PRO A 2 8.76 -0.03 23.84
CA PRO A 2 7.30 0.07 23.71
C PRO A 2 6.66 -1.29 23.43
N ASP A 3 5.46 -1.51 23.98
CA ASP A 3 4.76 -2.81 23.98
C ASP A 3 4.16 -3.21 22.62
N GLY A 4 4.24 -2.33 21.61
CA GLY A 4 3.57 -2.52 20.33
C GLY A 4 2.12 -2.03 20.36
N GLY A 5 1.30 -2.45 19.42
CA GLY A 5 -0.11 -2.07 19.37
C GLY A 5 -0.83 -2.44 18.08
N VAL A 6 -2.10 -2.05 18.00
CA VAL A 6 -2.92 -2.17 16.80
C VAL A 6 -3.42 -0.78 16.41
N LEU A 7 -3.37 -0.47 15.12
CA LEU A 7 -3.98 0.71 14.53
C LEU A 7 -4.98 0.26 13.48
N GLN A 8 -6.17 0.86 13.46
CA GLN A 8 -7.16 0.63 12.41
C GLN A 8 -7.66 1.96 11.88
N SER A 9 -7.62 2.13 10.57
CA SER A 9 -8.24 3.25 9.87
C SER A 9 -9.73 2.99 9.74
N GLU A 10 -10.57 3.89 10.23
CA GLU A 10 -12.02 3.79 10.03
C GLU A 10 -12.45 4.14 8.60
N LEU A 11 -11.62 4.89 7.87
CA LEU A 11 -11.93 5.42 6.54
C LEU A 11 -11.89 4.34 5.46
N ASP A 12 -10.86 3.50 5.49
CA ASP A 12 -10.60 2.46 4.48
C ASP A 12 -10.39 1.07 5.08
N GLN A 13 -10.59 0.93 6.39
CA GLN A 13 -10.53 -0.34 7.13
C GLN A 13 -9.15 -1.02 7.08
N VAL A 14 -8.10 -0.31 6.65
CA VAL A 14 -6.73 -0.80 6.73
C VAL A 14 -6.34 -0.92 8.20
N SER A 15 -5.81 -2.07 8.59
CA SER A 15 -5.33 -2.31 9.95
C SER A 15 -3.87 -2.73 9.99
N TYR A 16 -3.21 -2.36 11.08
CA TYR A 16 -1.80 -2.58 11.33
C TYR A 16 -1.64 -3.29 12.67
N ALA A 17 -0.85 -4.35 12.69
CA ALA A 17 -0.34 -4.95 13.92
C ALA A 17 1.14 -4.59 14.05
N ILE A 18 1.46 -3.84 15.09
CA ILE A 18 2.80 -3.30 15.38
C ILE A 18 3.39 -4.15 16.50
N PRO A 19 4.37 -5.03 16.21
CA PRO A 19 5.01 -5.85 17.23
C PRO A 19 5.72 -5.02 18.31
N SER A 20 5.90 -5.60 19.50
CA SER A 20 6.72 -4.99 20.55
C SER A 20 8.18 -4.80 20.09
N GLY A 21 8.76 -3.67 20.46
CA GLY A 21 10.10 -3.29 20.02
C GLY A 21 10.23 -2.97 18.53
N THR A 22 9.14 -2.68 17.83
CA THR A 22 9.19 -2.10 16.46
C THR A 22 9.87 -0.72 16.46
N PHE A 23 9.69 0.04 17.54
CA PHE A 23 10.32 1.35 17.73
C PHE A 23 11.15 1.33 19.01
N THR A 24 12.20 2.15 19.05
CA THR A 24 13.09 2.26 20.21
C THR A 24 12.43 3.01 21.37
N ASN A 25 11.61 4.02 21.05
CA ASN A 25 10.87 4.88 21.97
C ASN A 25 9.39 5.00 21.56
N THR A 26 8.59 5.66 22.39
CA THR A 26 7.18 5.96 22.10
C THR A 26 7.06 6.80 20.84
N VAL A 27 6.15 6.38 19.95
CA VAL A 27 5.88 7.06 18.68
C VAL A 27 4.38 7.32 18.53
N THR A 28 4.06 8.34 17.76
CA THR A 28 2.74 8.54 17.17
C THR A 28 2.76 7.94 15.78
N VAL A 29 1.92 6.92 15.54
CA VAL A 29 1.75 6.31 14.22
C VAL A 29 0.52 6.92 13.56
N THR A 30 0.63 7.26 12.29
CA THR A 30 -0.43 7.87 11.49
C THR A 30 -0.62 7.09 10.21
N HIS A 31 -1.88 6.76 9.94
CA HIS A 31 -2.34 6.29 8.63
C HIS A 31 -2.93 7.48 7.88
N MET A 32 -2.54 7.64 6.62
CA MET A 32 -3.10 8.65 5.73
C MET A 32 -3.54 8.00 4.42
N ALA A 33 -4.85 7.96 4.16
CA ALA A 33 -5.36 7.57 2.85
C ALA A 33 -5.07 8.67 1.82
N ILE A 34 -4.58 8.25 0.65
CA ILE A 34 -4.22 9.15 -0.45
C ILE A 34 -5.30 9.07 -1.52
N PHE A 35 -5.88 10.22 -1.83
CA PHE A 35 -7.01 10.37 -2.75
C PHE A 35 -6.58 10.75 -4.18
N GLN A 36 -5.35 11.23 -4.34
CA GLN A 36 -4.77 11.53 -5.63
C GLN A 36 -4.09 10.30 -6.23
N ASP A 37 -4.08 10.21 -7.56
CA ASP A 37 -3.31 9.17 -8.25
C ASP A 37 -1.81 9.44 -8.14
N ILE A 38 -1.02 8.37 -7.98
CA ILE A 38 0.44 8.44 -7.90
C ILE A 38 1.02 7.75 -9.15
N PRO A 39 1.38 8.51 -10.20
CA PRO A 39 1.98 7.97 -11.41
C PRO A 39 3.43 7.52 -11.18
N PRO A 40 3.97 6.59 -12.00
CA PRO A 40 3.35 5.95 -13.16
C PRO A 40 2.62 4.65 -12.79
N THR A 41 1.39 4.48 -13.25
CA THR A 41 0.60 3.26 -13.04
C THR A 41 0.36 2.56 -14.37
N ASN A 42 1.36 1.81 -14.84
CA ASN A 42 1.10 0.75 -15.84
C ASN A 42 0.21 -0.38 -15.26
N ARG A 43 -0.18 -0.25 -13.99
CA ARG A 43 -1.07 -1.12 -13.21
C ARG A 43 -2.38 -0.41 -12.91
N ILE A 44 -3.40 -1.18 -12.56
CA ILE A 44 -4.68 -0.66 -12.08
C ILE A 44 -4.67 -0.70 -10.55
N PRO A 45 -4.98 0.41 -9.87
CA PRO A 45 -5.17 0.42 -8.42
C PRO A 45 -6.49 -0.25 -8.03
N ILE A 46 -6.46 -1.04 -6.96
CA ILE A 46 -7.62 -1.72 -6.39
C ILE A 46 -7.87 -1.10 -5.01
N GLY A 47 -8.55 0.04 -5.02
CA GLY A 47 -8.73 0.86 -3.83
C GLY A 47 -7.73 2.01 -3.77
N ARG A 48 -7.55 2.57 -2.58
CA ARG A 48 -6.76 3.78 -2.37
C ARG A 48 -5.31 3.44 -2.07
N ALA A 49 -4.42 4.34 -2.47
CA ALA A 49 -3.09 4.36 -1.89
C ALA A 49 -3.19 4.87 -0.45
N PHE A 50 -2.23 4.50 0.39
CA PHE A 50 -2.12 5.00 1.75
C PHE A 50 -0.67 5.12 2.15
N GLU A 51 -0.39 5.99 3.11
CA GLU A 51 0.91 6.13 3.73
C GLU A 51 0.81 5.79 5.21
N ILE A 52 1.86 5.16 5.74
CA ILE A 52 2.06 5.00 7.18
C ILE A 52 3.33 5.72 7.59
N THR A 53 3.19 6.63 8.55
CA THR A 53 4.30 7.36 9.15
C THR A 53 4.31 7.13 10.66
N ALA A 54 5.50 7.15 11.25
CA ALA A 54 5.71 7.10 12.69
C ALA A 54 6.72 8.19 13.07
N VAL A 55 6.36 9.00 14.06
CA VAL A 55 7.24 10.04 14.62
C VAL A 55 7.40 9.84 16.10
N PHE A 56 8.59 10.06 16.64
CA PHE A 56 8.81 10.00 18.09
C PHE A 56 7.98 11.06 18.80
N SER A 57 7.25 10.67 19.84
CA SER A 57 6.26 11.56 20.49
C SER A 57 6.90 12.73 21.23
N ASP A 58 8.18 12.63 21.59
CA ASP A 58 8.94 13.65 22.32
C ASP A 58 9.60 14.70 21.39
N THR A 59 10.08 14.28 20.23
CA THR A 59 10.87 15.12 19.31
C THR A 59 10.14 15.47 18.01
N GLY A 60 9.10 14.70 17.64
CA GLY A 60 8.43 14.80 16.35
C GLY A 60 9.28 14.32 15.16
N GLN A 61 10.48 13.81 15.39
CA GLN A 61 11.34 13.27 14.33
C GLN A 61 10.81 11.93 13.83
N THR A 62 10.99 11.64 12.54
CA THR A 62 10.64 10.35 11.94
C THR A 62 11.34 9.20 12.67
N ALA A 63 10.57 8.23 13.12
CA ALA A 63 11.07 7.04 13.79
C ALA A 63 11.50 5.99 12.75
N VAL A 64 12.51 5.19 13.07
CA VAL A 64 12.97 4.09 12.20
C VAL A 64 12.44 2.76 12.72
N LEU A 65 11.87 1.95 11.82
CA LEU A 65 11.40 0.60 12.16
C LEU A 65 12.59 -0.30 12.47
N GLN A 66 12.56 -0.92 13.64
CA GLN A 66 13.49 -1.99 14.03
C GLN A 66 12.97 -3.37 13.61
N LYS A 67 11.65 -3.47 13.36
CA LYS A 67 10.95 -4.68 12.92
C LYS A 67 9.87 -4.31 11.91
N PRO A 68 9.53 -5.17 10.95
CA PRO A 68 8.41 -4.93 10.05
C PRO A 68 7.07 -4.89 10.79
N ILE A 69 6.13 -4.07 10.29
CA ILE A 69 4.74 -4.00 10.74
C ILE A 69 3.88 -4.91 9.86
N SER A 70 2.93 -5.65 10.43
CA SER A 70 1.97 -6.40 9.62
C SER A 70 0.80 -5.50 9.23
N VAL A 71 0.42 -5.49 7.96
CA VAL A 71 -0.74 -4.76 7.44
C VAL A 71 -1.79 -5.73 6.91
N THR A 72 -3.04 -5.35 7.09
CA THR A 72 -4.22 -6.02 6.54
C THR A 72 -5.04 -5.00 5.77
N VAL A 73 -5.19 -5.23 4.47
CA VAL A 73 -5.89 -4.35 3.53
C VAL A 73 -7.10 -5.08 2.97
N PRO A 74 -8.33 -4.66 3.29
CA PRO A 74 -9.51 -5.18 2.63
C PRO A 74 -9.58 -4.67 1.19
N TYR A 75 -10.13 -5.47 0.28
CA TYR A 75 -10.35 -5.07 -1.10
C TYR A 75 -11.75 -5.41 -1.58
N ASN A 76 -12.23 -4.69 -2.59
CA ASN A 76 -13.52 -4.97 -3.21
C ASN A 76 -13.31 -5.93 -4.40
N PRO A 77 -13.85 -7.16 -4.37
CA PRO A 77 -13.68 -8.13 -5.46
C PRO A 77 -14.25 -7.63 -6.79
N SER A 78 -15.23 -6.72 -6.80
CA SER A 78 -15.78 -6.15 -8.05
C SER A 78 -14.75 -5.34 -8.86
N ARG A 79 -13.64 -4.92 -8.23
CA ARG A 79 -12.54 -4.20 -8.88
C ARG A 79 -11.44 -5.11 -9.42
N VAL A 80 -11.50 -6.42 -9.14
CA VAL A 80 -10.45 -7.39 -9.50
C VAL A 80 -10.60 -7.90 -10.94
N GLY A 81 -11.83 -7.94 -11.48
CA GLY A 81 -12.15 -8.64 -12.74
C GLY A 81 -11.42 -8.17 -14.01
N HIS A 82 -10.64 -7.08 -13.97
CA HIS A 82 -9.89 -6.55 -15.11
C HIS A 82 -8.37 -6.85 -15.04
N LEU A 83 -7.96 -7.59 -14.01
CA LEU A 83 -6.55 -7.84 -13.71
C LEU A 83 -6.09 -9.14 -14.33
N ILE A 84 -4.80 -9.18 -14.64
CA ILE A 84 -4.12 -10.43 -14.98
C ILE A 84 -3.98 -11.23 -13.68
N ASP A 85 -4.44 -12.49 -13.70
CA ASP A 85 -4.37 -13.39 -12.56
C ASP A 85 -2.93 -13.48 -11.99
N GLY A 86 -2.81 -13.46 -10.67
CA GLY A 86 -1.52 -13.56 -9.97
C GLY A 86 -0.68 -12.27 -9.92
N THR A 87 -1.13 -11.18 -10.55
CA THR A 87 -0.41 -9.89 -10.52
C THR A 87 -0.85 -8.96 -9.40
N MET A 88 -2.00 -9.27 -8.78
CA MET A 88 -2.53 -8.53 -7.64
C MET A 88 -1.59 -8.68 -6.43
N ALA A 89 -1.16 -7.56 -5.84
CA ALA A 89 -0.30 -7.53 -4.66
C ALA A 89 -0.31 -6.13 -4.04
N LEU A 90 0.21 -6.01 -2.82
CA LEU A 90 0.56 -4.71 -2.28
C LEU A 90 1.86 -4.24 -2.93
N TYR A 91 1.86 -3.00 -3.43
CA TYR A 91 3.03 -2.34 -4.00
C TYR A 91 3.43 -1.17 -3.11
N TYR A 92 4.73 -0.89 -3.04
CA TYR A 92 5.27 0.29 -2.37
C TYR A 92 5.93 1.24 -3.36
N TRP A 93 5.87 2.52 -3.06
CA TRP A 93 6.54 3.55 -3.82
C TRP A 93 8.00 3.68 -3.35
N ASP A 94 8.96 3.59 -4.26
CA ASP A 94 10.40 3.76 -3.93
C ASP A 94 10.92 5.19 -4.16
N GLY A 95 10.04 6.10 -4.58
CA GLY A 95 10.39 7.47 -4.97
C GLY A 95 10.33 7.72 -6.49
N ALA A 96 10.41 6.65 -7.30
CA ALA A 96 10.39 6.73 -8.76
C ALA A 96 9.41 5.75 -9.43
N ALA A 97 9.21 4.57 -8.82
CA ALA A 97 8.37 3.52 -9.36
C ALA A 97 7.68 2.71 -8.27
N TRP A 98 6.61 2.02 -8.68
CA TRP A 98 5.92 1.05 -7.85
C TRP A 98 6.67 -0.29 -7.86
N GLN A 99 7.08 -0.74 -6.68
CA GLN A 99 7.75 -2.01 -6.43
C GLN A 99 6.78 -3.00 -5.78
N LYS A 100 6.81 -4.25 -6.25
CA LYS A 100 5.95 -5.31 -5.69
C LYS A 100 6.47 -5.70 -4.31
N SER A 101 5.58 -5.88 -3.34
CA SER A 101 5.94 -6.48 -2.06
C SER A 101 5.93 -8.00 -2.14
N ASP A 102 7.08 -8.61 -1.86
CA ASP A 102 7.27 -10.06 -1.83
C ASP A 102 6.53 -10.75 -0.68
N THR A 103 6.04 -9.98 0.28
CA THR A 103 5.33 -10.50 1.47
C THR A 103 3.81 -10.42 1.36
N SER A 104 3.30 -9.98 0.19
CA SER A 104 1.87 -9.91 -0.07
C SER A 104 1.24 -11.30 -0.16
N ILE A 105 0.26 -11.55 0.69
CA ILE A 105 -0.55 -12.77 0.68
C ILE A 105 -2.00 -12.36 0.48
N ILE A 106 -2.60 -12.84 -0.61
CA ILE A 106 -4.01 -12.62 -0.91
C ILE A 106 -4.85 -13.73 -0.29
N ASN A 107 -5.92 -13.35 0.39
CA ASN A 107 -6.99 -14.25 0.81
C ASN A 107 -8.30 -13.90 0.08
N PRO A 108 -8.63 -14.61 -1.02
CA PRO A 108 -9.85 -14.37 -1.78
C PRO A 108 -11.14 -14.75 -1.04
N GLN A 109 -11.08 -15.62 -0.04
CA GLN A 109 -12.28 -16.03 0.71
C GLN A 109 -12.78 -14.92 1.63
N THR A 110 -11.86 -14.09 2.14
CA THR A 110 -12.17 -12.98 3.05
C THR A 110 -12.01 -11.61 2.40
N ASN A 111 -11.61 -11.56 1.12
CA ASN A 111 -11.33 -10.33 0.36
C ASN A 111 -10.31 -9.41 1.06
N ILE A 112 -9.25 -10.01 1.56
CA ILE A 112 -8.20 -9.32 2.33
C ILE A 112 -6.83 -9.66 1.73
N ILE A 113 -5.92 -8.69 1.83
CA ILE A 113 -4.49 -8.90 1.60
C ILE A 113 -3.74 -8.60 2.88
N THR A 114 -2.81 -9.48 3.23
CA THR A 114 -1.86 -9.24 4.30
C THR A 114 -0.46 -9.05 3.72
N ALA A 115 0.34 -8.20 4.35
CA ALA A 115 1.74 -8.02 3.99
C ALA A 115 2.55 -7.56 5.21
N THR A 116 3.87 -7.57 5.08
CA THR A 116 4.77 -6.91 6.03
C THR A 116 5.31 -5.62 5.43
N LEU A 117 5.38 -4.58 6.25
CA LEU A 117 5.83 -3.25 5.90
C LEU A 117 7.20 -3.01 6.55
N PRO A 118 8.30 -3.19 5.81
CA PRO A 118 9.65 -2.89 6.31
C PRO A 118 9.96 -1.39 6.29
N TYR A 119 9.19 -0.59 5.54
CA TYR A 119 9.46 0.83 5.30
C TYR A 119 8.21 1.68 5.52
N GLN A 120 8.42 2.91 5.98
CA GLN A 120 7.41 3.97 5.96
C GLN A 120 7.46 4.65 4.60
N THR A 121 6.48 4.32 3.76
CA THR A 121 6.32 4.88 2.42
C THR A 121 4.85 4.77 2.03
N ILE A 122 4.54 5.16 0.81
CA ILE A 122 3.24 5.01 0.18
C ILE A 122 3.08 3.57 -0.29
N TRP A 123 1.95 2.98 0.05
CA TRP A 123 1.53 1.64 -0.34
C TRP A 123 0.23 1.70 -1.12
N GLN A 124 0.05 0.79 -2.06
CA GLN A 124 -1.21 0.66 -2.78
C GLN A 124 -1.41 -0.77 -3.22
N LEU A 125 -2.64 -1.27 -3.09
CA LEU A 125 -3.02 -2.51 -3.71
C LEU A 125 -3.22 -2.28 -5.21
N GLN A 126 -2.47 -3.01 -6.04
CA GLN A 126 -2.55 -2.90 -7.49
C GLN A 126 -2.51 -4.27 -8.15
N GLY A 127 -2.84 -4.31 -9.44
CA GLY A 127 -2.55 -5.44 -10.31
C GLY A 127 -2.29 -4.98 -11.74
N GLU A 128 -1.72 -5.86 -12.56
CA GLU A 128 -1.48 -5.59 -13.97
C GLU A 128 -2.74 -5.84 -14.78
N THR A 129 -2.83 -5.17 -15.92
CA THR A 129 -3.91 -5.36 -16.89
C THR A 129 -3.31 -5.40 -18.29
N ASN A 130 -3.97 -6.12 -19.21
CA ASN A 130 -3.60 -6.08 -20.61
C ASN A 130 -4.07 -4.76 -21.24
N ARG A 131 -3.29 -3.69 -21.08
CA ARG A 131 -3.53 -2.42 -21.77
C ARG A 131 -3.02 -2.51 -23.21
N ILE A 132 -3.94 -2.62 -24.16
CA ILE A 132 -3.65 -2.40 -25.58
C ILE A 132 -3.62 -0.89 -25.80
N TYR A 133 -2.44 -0.33 -26.08
CA TYR A 133 -2.31 1.05 -26.55
C TYR A 133 -2.68 1.10 -28.03
N MET A 134 -3.81 1.72 -28.36
CA MET A 134 -4.10 2.05 -29.75
C MET A 134 -3.33 3.32 -30.14
N PRO A 135 -2.45 3.27 -31.15
CA PRO A 135 -1.85 4.49 -31.68
C PRO A 135 -2.95 5.33 -32.34
N ILE A 136 -3.09 6.57 -31.89
CA ILE A 136 -3.83 7.60 -32.64
C ILE A 136 -3.04 7.90 -33.92
N MET A 137 -3.52 7.39 -35.05
CA MET A 137 -3.02 7.80 -36.35
C MET A 137 -3.55 9.21 -36.66
N PRO A 138 -2.68 10.23 -36.80
CA PRO A 138 -3.13 11.51 -37.32
C PRO A 138 -3.57 11.31 -38.78
N TYR A 139 -4.84 11.60 -39.05
CA TYR A 139 -5.37 11.60 -40.42
C TYR A 139 -4.69 12.75 -41.19
N LYS A 140 -3.91 12.43 -42.24
CA LYS A 140 -3.41 13.47 -43.15
C LYS A 140 -4.59 13.97 -43.98
N GLN A 141 -5.00 15.21 -43.76
CA GLN A 141 -5.82 15.93 -44.75
C GLN A 141 -4.99 16.08 -46.03
N LYS A 142 -5.58 15.67 -47.16
CA LYS A 142 -5.05 15.89 -48.51
C LYS A 142 -5.42 17.29 -48.99
#